data_AF-A0A9P7K5L4-F1
#
_entry.id   AF-A0A9P7K5L4-F1
#
_cell.length_a   1.000
_cell.length_b   1.000
_cell.length_c   1.000
_cell.angle_alpha   90.00
_cell.angle_beta   90.00
_cell.angle_gamma   90.00
#
_symmetry.space_group_name_H-M   'P 1'
#
loop_
_entity.id
_entity.type
_entity.pdbx_description
1 polymer ?
#
loop_
_entity_poly.entity_id
_entity_poly.type
_entity_poly.pdbx_seq_one_letter_code
_entity_poly.pdbx_strand_id
1 'polypeptide(L)'
;APKTATKRVFLITDEDNPHSGPGSHQLITSARTLLIDLTQAGVTVEPFFISTPEKPFDVSKFYSSVLLPTNLLDEDEIDSSDPSILPESISISRIEDLLAQMRFHEVPKRAHFSIPFKLAEGLTIGIKGYGLVTEQKKGTYKYFYDLGDRMEVAEVRTVYVDQATEAEIEKTKMVYGMELGASAAENDEDEDESMDSNVRIVKSGKRPFYTADDIRSFRTLGLEPGIKLLGFKDRDQLAFEDNVKHSQFIYPDEL
;
A
#
# COMPACT_ATOMS: atom_id res chain seq x y z
N ALA A 1 -2.11 21.04 6.82
CA ALA A 1 -1.02 20.12 7.20
C ALA A 1 -1.53 18.69 7.12
N PRO A 2 -0.83 17.74 6.47
CA PRO A 2 -1.32 16.37 6.35
C PRO A 2 -1.33 15.74 7.75
N LYS A 3 -2.51 15.28 8.19
CA LYS A 3 -2.78 14.78 9.55
C LYS A 3 -2.20 13.38 9.84
N THR A 4 -1.31 12.85 9.00
CA THR A 4 -0.78 11.48 9.12
C THR A 4 0.67 11.41 8.64
N ALA A 5 1.50 12.36 9.08
CA ALA A 5 2.95 12.24 8.91
C ALA A 5 3.52 11.59 10.18
N THR A 6 4.09 10.40 10.04
CA THR A 6 4.92 9.79 11.08
C THR A 6 6.09 10.71 11.38
N LYS A 7 6.25 11.14 12.63
CA LYS A 7 7.37 11.99 13.03
C LYS A 7 8.58 11.10 13.31
N ARG A 8 9.67 11.28 12.57
CA ARG A 8 10.90 10.50 12.72
C ARG A 8 12.11 11.41 12.82
N VAL A 9 13.07 11.04 13.66
CA VAL A 9 14.37 11.70 13.77
C VAL A 9 15.45 10.68 13.45
N PHE A 10 16.25 10.96 12.43
CA PHE A 10 17.40 10.14 12.08
C PHE A 10 18.65 10.72 12.77
N LEU A 11 19.28 9.95 13.65
CA LEU A 11 20.50 10.34 14.35
C LEU A 11 21.71 9.74 13.63
N ILE A 12 22.43 10.56 12.87
CA ILE A 12 23.64 10.13 12.16
C ILE A 12 24.86 10.61 12.93
N THR A 13 25.71 9.69 13.41
CA THR A 13 26.86 10.02 14.26
C THR A 13 28.00 9.04 14.08
N ASP A 14 29.24 9.54 14.13
CA ASP A 14 30.50 8.78 14.19
C ASP A 14 31.14 8.82 15.58
N GLU A 15 30.49 9.48 16.54
CA GLU A 15 30.97 9.62 17.92
C GLU A 15 30.23 8.66 18.85
N ASP A 16 30.97 7.77 19.50
CA ASP A 16 30.44 6.69 20.34
C ASP A 16 30.25 7.11 21.80
N ASN A 17 30.95 8.15 22.26
CA ASN A 17 30.81 8.72 23.60
C ASN A 17 30.75 10.26 23.58
N PRO A 18 29.60 10.84 23.16
CA PRO A 18 29.46 12.29 23.01
C PRO A 18 29.58 13.09 24.31
N HIS A 19 29.50 12.43 25.48
CA HIS A 19 29.45 13.09 26.79
C HIS A 19 30.54 12.59 27.75
N SER A 20 31.78 12.43 27.27
CA SER A 20 32.96 12.08 28.08
C SER A 20 33.53 13.30 28.86
N GLY A 21 32.83 13.77 29.89
CA GLY A 21 33.29 14.94 30.66
C GLY A 21 32.68 15.09 32.06
N PRO A 22 33.09 16.09 32.85
CA PRO A 22 32.46 16.39 34.13
C PRO A 22 30.99 16.75 33.91
N GLY A 23 30.08 16.10 34.64
CA GLY A 23 28.64 16.21 34.42
C GLY A 23 28.04 15.21 33.41
N SER A 24 28.84 14.26 32.91
CA SER A 24 28.40 13.19 32.01
C SER A 24 27.10 12.51 32.47
N HIS A 25 27.02 12.15 33.75
CA HIS A 25 25.84 11.48 34.31
C HIS A 25 24.55 12.31 34.18
N GLN A 26 24.65 13.63 34.36
CA GLN A 26 23.51 14.55 34.22
C GLN A 26 23.08 14.70 32.76
N LEU A 27 24.04 14.74 31.83
CA LEU A 27 23.77 14.81 30.38
C LEU A 27 23.17 13.51 29.85
N ILE A 28 23.65 12.33 30.30
CA ILE A 28 23.06 11.02 29.99
C ILE A 28 21.60 10.98 30.47
N THR A 29 21.36 11.42 31.71
CA THR A 29 20.01 11.48 32.28
C THR A 29 19.10 12.40 31.47
N SER A 30 19.61 13.58 31.08
CA SER A 30 18.87 14.53 30.25
C SER A 30 18.55 13.96 28.86
N ALA A 31 19.49 13.26 28.23
CA ALA A 31 19.29 12.63 26.92
C ALA A 31 18.24 11.53 26.99
N ARG A 32 18.22 10.74 28.07
CA ARG A 32 17.20 9.72 28.33
C ARG A 32 15.82 10.32 28.51
N THR A 33 15.70 11.38 29.33
CA THR A 33 14.42 12.07 29.52
C THR A 33 13.90 12.64 28.20
N LEU A 34 14.78 13.26 27.39
CA LEU A 34 14.40 13.78 26.09
C LEU A 34 13.93 12.69 25.12
N LEU A 35 14.56 11.50 25.14
CA LEU A 35 14.09 10.38 24.32
C LEU A 35 12.70 9.90 24.77
N ILE A 36 12.46 9.81 26.08
CA ILE A 36 11.13 9.48 26.63
C ILE A 36 10.10 10.52 26.18
N ASP A 37 10.41 11.81 26.30
CA ASP A 37 9.51 12.88 25.87
C ASP A 37 9.21 12.81 24.36
N LEU A 38 10.21 12.49 23.53
CA LEU A 38 10.07 12.31 22.09
C LEU A 38 9.17 11.12 21.75
N THR A 39 9.38 9.98 22.41
CA THR A 39 8.55 8.78 22.20
C THR A 39 7.10 9.01 22.64
N GLN A 40 6.88 9.70 23.77
CA GLN A 40 5.54 10.12 24.23
C GLN A 40 4.87 11.11 23.26
N ALA A 41 5.65 11.97 22.62
CA ALA A 41 5.17 12.87 21.56
C ALA A 41 4.90 12.16 20.21
N GLY A 42 5.09 10.83 20.14
CA GLY A 42 4.92 10.00 18.95
C GLY A 42 6.03 10.18 17.92
N VAL A 43 7.23 10.56 18.35
CA VAL A 43 8.43 10.70 17.51
C VAL A 43 9.31 9.46 17.67
N THR A 44 9.62 8.79 16.56
CA THR A 44 10.55 7.66 16.57
C THR A 44 11.97 8.16 16.27
N VAL A 45 12.93 7.82 17.13
CA VAL A 45 14.35 8.14 16.92
C VAL A 45 15.05 6.91 16.40
N GLU A 46 15.66 7.01 15.22
CA GLU A 46 16.37 5.92 14.56
C GLU A 46 17.86 6.28 14.43
N PRO A 47 18.77 5.56 15.13
CA PRO A 47 20.20 5.83 15.07
C PRO A 47 20.87 5.19 13.83
N PHE A 48 21.81 5.91 13.24
CA PHE A 48 22.73 5.44 12.22
C PHE A 48 24.17 5.73 12.67
N PHE A 49 24.88 4.67 13.06
CA PHE A 49 26.24 4.77 13.54
C PHE A 49 27.23 4.61 12.39
N ILE A 50 28.16 5.55 12.25
CA ILE A 50 29.21 5.50 11.25
C ILE A 50 30.44 4.85 11.89
N SER A 51 30.84 3.70 11.36
CA SER A 51 32.02 2.94 11.80
C SER A 51 33.03 2.90 10.65
N THR A 52 34.28 3.26 10.93
CA THR A 52 35.37 3.16 9.95
C THR A 52 36.38 2.10 10.40
N PRO A 53 37.18 1.50 9.50
CA PRO A 53 38.21 0.54 9.88
C PRO A 53 39.22 1.10 10.90
N GLU A 54 39.41 2.42 10.90
CA GLU A 54 40.32 3.13 11.81
C GLU A 54 39.65 3.49 13.15
N LYS A 55 38.34 3.75 13.15
CA LYS A 55 37.54 4.08 14.35
C LYS A 55 36.31 3.16 14.40
N PRO A 56 36.38 2.02 15.11
CA PRO A 56 35.22 1.18 15.34
C PRO A 56 34.24 1.87 16.28
N PHE A 57 32.95 1.78 15.96
CA PHE A 57 31.90 2.39 16.77
C PHE A 57 31.42 1.45 17.88
N ASP A 58 31.55 1.86 19.15
CA ASP A 58 31.13 1.07 20.31
C ASP A 58 29.81 1.58 20.92
N VAL A 59 28.72 0.87 20.62
CA VAL A 59 27.36 1.20 21.10
C VAL A 59 27.24 1.11 22.62
N SER A 60 28.08 0.29 23.26
CA SER A 60 27.97 0.00 24.70
C SER A 60 28.33 1.18 25.60
N LYS A 61 29.08 2.16 25.08
CA LYS A 61 29.59 3.31 25.87
C LYS A 61 28.52 4.31 26.26
N PHE A 62 27.54 4.56 25.38
CA PHE A 62 26.53 5.60 25.60
C PHE A 62 25.15 5.16 25.08
N TYR A 63 25.07 4.76 23.81
CA TYR A 63 23.81 4.55 23.12
C TYR A 63 23.01 3.36 23.65
N SER A 64 23.65 2.30 24.14
CA SER A 64 22.97 1.20 24.84
C SER A 64 22.16 1.68 26.04
N SER A 65 22.67 2.66 26.79
CA SER A 65 21.99 3.16 28.00
C SER A 65 20.83 4.12 27.70
N VAL A 66 20.86 4.76 26.53
CA VAL A 66 19.91 5.81 26.14
C VAL A 66 18.82 5.26 25.22
N LEU A 67 19.16 4.42 24.24
CA LEU A 67 18.27 3.99 23.16
C LEU A 67 17.52 2.68 23.43
N LEU A 68 17.69 2.05 24.59
CA LEU A 68 17.02 0.79 24.90
C LEU A 68 15.47 0.96 24.89
N PRO A 69 14.73 0.11 24.14
CA PRO A 69 13.27 0.16 24.08
C PRO A 69 12.55 -0.42 25.31
N THR A 70 13.25 -0.73 26.40
CA THR A 70 12.74 -1.55 27.52
C THR A 70 11.61 -0.93 28.35
N ASN A 71 11.08 0.25 27.98
CA ASN A 71 10.06 0.94 28.77
C ASN A 71 8.76 1.27 28.02
N LEU A 72 8.53 0.76 26.80
CA LEU A 72 7.36 1.20 25.99
C LEU A 72 6.58 0.11 25.24
N LEU A 73 6.86 -1.18 25.43
CA LEU A 73 6.03 -2.24 24.85
C LEU A 73 5.62 -3.24 25.93
N ASP A 74 4.32 -3.55 25.97
CA ASP A 74 3.75 -4.66 26.75
C ASP A 74 4.47 -5.96 26.36
N GLU A 75 4.70 -6.82 27.36
CA GLU A 75 5.54 -8.03 27.34
C GLU A 75 5.19 -9.09 26.26
N ASP A 76 4.11 -8.93 25.51
CA ASP A 76 3.54 -9.98 24.66
C ASP A 76 4.04 -9.99 23.20
N GLU A 77 4.80 -8.99 22.74
CA GLU A 77 5.40 -8.96 21.38
C GLU A 77 6.89 -9.36 21.33
N ILE A 78 7.47 -9.75 22.47
CA ILE A 78 8.88 -10.19 22.51
C ILE A 78 8.91 -11.70 22.23
N ASP A 79 9.03 -12.05 20.95
CA ASP A 79 9.46 -13.39 20.56
C ASP A 79 10.82 -13.65 21.24
N SER A 80 10.82 -14.54 22.23
CA SER A 80 11.88 -14.72 23.23
C SER A 80 13.14 -15.42 22.70
N SER A 81 13.38 -15.29 21.39
CA SER A 81 14.50 -15.87 20.66
C SER A 81 15.44 -14.86 20.01
N ASP A 82 15.15 -13.54 20.05
CA ASP A 82 16.03 -12.50 19.48
C ASP A 82 16.60 -11.55 20.55
N PRO A 83 17.79 -11.83 21.12
CA PRO A 83 18.43 -10.98 22.12
C PRO A 83 19.08 -9.70 21.53
N SER A 84 18.67 -9.26 20.33
CA SER A 84 19.28 -8.13 19.61
C SER A 84 18.25 -7.11 19.08
N ILE A 85 17.41 -6.55 19.95
CA ILE A 85 16.54 -5.39 19.59
C ILE A 85 17.32 -4.06 19.71
N LEU A 86 18.59 -4.10 19.31
CA LEU A 86 19.24 -3.03 18.58
C LEU A 86 19.80 -3.76 17.36
N PRO A 87 19.49 -3.35 16.11
CA PRO A 87 20.18 -3.94 14.96
C PRO A 87 21.67 -3.88 15.28
N GLU A 88 22.30 -5.06 15.41
CA GLU A 88 23.70 -5.20 15.79
C GLU A 88 24.48 -4.17 14.97
N SER A 89 24.96 -3.12 15.64
CA SER A 89 25.89 -2.12 15.12
C SER A 89 25.98 -2.10 13.60
N ILE A 90 25.10 -1.37 12.91
CA ILE A 90 25.24 -1.22 11.46
C ILE A 90 26.59 -0.52 11.23
N SER A 91 27.62 -1.29 10.90
CA SER A 91 28.93 -0.77 10.57
C SER A 91 28.86 -0.29 9.14
N ILE A 92 28.35 0.93 8.96
CA ILE A 92 28.14 1.56 7.66
C ILE A 92 29.52 1.94 7.09
N SER A 93 30.19 0.98 6.47
CA SER A 93 31.40 1.26 5.69
C SER A 93 31.07 1.91 4.33
N ARG A 94 29.78 1.91 3.90
CA ARG A 94 29.33 2.40 2.59
C ARG A 94 28.07 3.27 2.71
N ILE A 95 28.15 4.50 2.19
CA ILE A 95 27.04 5.47 2.12
C ILE A 95 25.81 4.92 1.39
N GLU A 96 26.00 3.97 0.47
CA GLU A 96 24.91 3.30 -0.26
C GLU A 96 24.02 2.48 0.66
N ASP A 97 24.58 1.82 1.68
CA ASP A 97 23.83 1.02 2.64
C ASP A 97 22.98 1.92 3.57
N LEU A 98 23.52 3.09 3.95
CA LEU A 98 22.78 4.13 4.67
C LEU A 98 21.58 4.61 3.83
N LEU A 99 21.80 4.90 2.55
CA LEU A 99 20.72 5.36 1.66
C LEU A 99 19.65 4.29 1.45
N ALA A 100 20.04 3.02 1.35
CA ALA A 100 19.09 1.91 1.27
C ALA A 100 18.25 1.79 2.54
N GLN A 101 18.88 1.85 3.72
CA GLN A 101 18.19 1.85 5.01
C GLN A 101 17.28 3.05 5.20
N MET A 102 17.75 4.24 4.85
CA MET A 102 16.92 5.44 4.89
C MET A 102 15.69 5.29 4.00
N ARG A 103 15.81 4.69 2.81
CA ARG A 103 14.67 4.41 1.92
C ARG A 103 13.67 3.41 2.51
N PHE A 104 14.13 2.38 3.23
CA PHE A 104 13.23 1.44 3.91
C PHE A 104 12.39 2.14 4.99
N HIS A 105 12.95 3.15 5.64
CA HIS A 105 12.29 3.90 6.72
C HIS A 105 11.64 5.22 6.27
N GLU A 106 11.81 5.64 5.02
CA GLU A 106 11.17 6.84 4.48
C GLU A 106 9.68 6.60 4.20
N VAL A 107 9.35 5.42 3.66
CA VAL A 107 7.99 5.10 3.23
C VAL A 107 7.30 4.19 4.27
N PRO A 108 6.20 4.65 4.91
CA PRO A 108 5.45 3.78 5.80
C PRO A 108 4.86 2.60 5.02
N LYS A 109 4.79 1.43 5.66
CA LYS A 109 4.13 0.25 5.09
C LYS A 109 2.67 0.60 4.76
N ARG A 110 2.24 0.30 3.53
CA ARG A 110 0.85 0.52 3.06
C ARG A 110 0.30 -0.79 2.54
N ALA A 111 -0.74 -1.31 3.18
CA ALA A 111 -1.46 -2.48 2.69
C ALA A 111 -2.30 -2.11 1.46
N HIS A 112 -2.28 -2.96 0.44
CA HIS A 112 -3.15 -2.85 -0.74
C HIS A 112 -4.58 -3.30 -0.43
N PHE A 113 -4.74 -4.29 0.42
CA PHE A 113 -6.04 -4.79 0.88
C PHE A 113 -5.90 -5.39 2.28
N SER A 114 -7.01 -5.41 3.02
CA SER A 114 -7.22 -6.25 4.20
C SER A 114 -8.51 -7.05 3.95
N ILE A 115 -8.40 -8.38 3.95
CA ILE A 115 -9.50 -9.30 3.62
C ILE A 115 -9.44 -10.55 4.52
N PRO A 116 -10.56 -11.25 4.74
CA PRO A 116 -10.56 -12.52 5.46
C PRO A 116 -9.89 -13.64 4.64
N PHE A 117 -9.08 -14.45 5.31
CA PHE A 117 -8.55 -15.71 4.82
C PHE A 117 -9.22 -16.88 5.53
N LYS A 118 -10.05 -17.64 4.78
CA LYS A 118 -10.80 -18.80 5.28
C LYS A 118 -9.96 -20.07 5.11
N LEU A 119 -9.46 -20.63 6.22
CA LEU A 119 -8.68 -21.87 6.21
C LEU A 119 -9.59 -23.09 6.24
N ALA A 120 -10.63 -23.05 7.07
CA ALA A 120 -11.64 -24.09 7.20
C ALA A 120 -13.00 -23.48 7.58
N GLU A 121 -14.04 -24.31 7.64
CA GLU A 121 -15.34 -23.86 8.15
C GLU A 121 -15.20 -23.44 9.63
N GLY A 122 -15.56 -22.19 9.93
CA GLY A 122 -15.41 -21.60 11.26
C GLY A 122 -13.99 -21.08 11.60
N LEU A 123 -12.98 -21.33 10.75
CA LEU A 123 -11.61 -20.85 10.96
C LEU A 123 -11.23 -19.80 9.91
N THR A 124 -11.29 -18.52 10.30
CA THR A 124 -10.97 -17.38 9.44
C THR A 124 -10.00 -16.45 10.15
N ILE A 125 -8.94 -16.04 9.46
CA ILE A 125 -7.97 -15.06 9.96
C ILE A 125 -8.01 -13.80 9.09
N GLY A 126 -7.77 -12.62 9.69
CA GLY A 126 -7.57 -11.38 8.94
C GLY A 126 -6.18 -11.39 8.30
N ILE A 127 -6.08 -10.98 7.03
CA ILE A 127 -4.78 -10.82 6.37
C ILE A 127 -4.70 -9.48 5.64
N LYS A 128 -3.49 -8.91 5.64
CA LYS A 128 -3.11 -7.74 4.84
C LYS A 128 -2.21 -8.16 3.69
N GLY A 129 -2.51 -7.65 2.50
CA GLY A 129 -1.66 -7.81 1.32
C GLY A 129 -0.80 -6.58 1.08
N TYR A 130 0.50 -6.78 0.84
CA TYR A 130 1.47 -5.73 0.54
C TYR A 130 2.08 -5.96 -0.86
N GLY A 131 2.19 -4.91 -1.65
CA GLY A 131 2.92 -4.94 -2.91
C GLY A 131 4.37 -4.56 -2.69
N LEU A 132 5.27 -5.54 -2.75
CA LEU A 132 6.72 -5.30 -2.60
C LEU A 132 7.31 -4.62 -3.84
N VAL A 133 6.75 -4.92 -5.01
CA VAL A 133 7.18 -4.39 -6.30
C VAL A 133 6.00 -3.70 -6.96
N THR A 134 6.21 -2.45 -7.38
CA THR A 134 5.23 -1.68 -8.12
C THR A 134 5.89 -1.05 -9.34
N GLU A 135 5.16 -1.05 -10.46
CA GLU A 135 5.63 -0.45 -11.71
C GLU A 135 5.63 1.08 -11.57
N GLN A 136 6.79 1.71 -11.73
CA GLN A 136 6.90 3.16 -11.74
C GLN A 136 6.48 3.70 -13.11
N LYS A 137 5.30 4.33 -13.15
CA LYS A 137 4.78 5.02 -14.34
C LYS A 137 5.03 6.52 -14.25
N LYS A 138 5.13 7.16 -15.41
CA LYS A 138 5.16 8.63 -15.50
C LYS A 138 3.91 9.19 -14.80
N GLY A 139 4.11 10.23 -13.98
CA GLY A 139 3.00 10.88 -13.27
C GLY A 139 1.93 11.39 -14.23
N THR A 140 0.67 11.31 -13.80
CA THR A 140 -0.47 11.84 -14.56
C THR A 140 -0.28 13.34 -14.79
N TYR A 141 -0.52 13.79 -16.02
CA TYR A 141 -0.49 15.21 -16.34
C TYR A 141 -1.61 15.93 -15.58
N LYS A 142 -1.40 17.21 -15.24
CA LYS A 142 -2.41 18.07 -14.62
C LYS A 142 -2.70 19.23 -15.55
N TYR A 143 -3.97 19.62 -15.61
CA TYR A 143 -4.37 20.84 -16.29
C TYR A 143 -4.07 22.04 -15.40
N PHE A 144 -3.66 23.14 -16.02
CA PHE A 144 -3.42 24.41 -15.35
C PHE A 144 -4.20 25.51 -16.06
N TYR A 145 -4.76 26.41 -15.28
CA TYR A 145 -5.33 27.66 -15.78
C TYR A 145 -4.32 28.79 -15.53
N ASP A 146 -4.07 29.57 -16.56
CA ASP A 146 -3.17 30.72 -16.50
C ASP A 146 -3.96 31.98 -16.14
N LEU A 147 -3.71 32.53 -14.94
CA LEU A 147 -4.29 33.80 -14.50
C LEU A 147 -3.39 35.01 -14.84
N GLY A 148 -2.34 34.81 -15.64
CA GLY A 148 -1.35 35.82 -16.04
C GLY A 148 -0.27 36.06 -14.97
N ASP A 149 -0.66 36.23 -13.71
CA ASP A 149 0.27 36.42 -12.58
C ASP A 149 0.67 35.09 -11.92
N ARG A 150 -0.19 34.06 -12.04
CA ARG A 150 0.06 32.72 -11.48
C ARG A 150 -0.68 31.63 -12.23
N MET A 151 -0.10 30.43 -12.21
CA MET A 151 -0.74 29.22 -12.71
C MET A 151 -1.42 28.48 -11.57
N GLU A 152 -2.71 28.19 -11.72
CA GLU A 152 -3.48 27.39 -10.76
C GLU A 152 -3.84 26.04 -11.37
N VAL A 153 -3.88 24.99 -10.55
CA VAL A 153 -4.26 23.64 -10.99
C VAL A 153 -5.75 23.64 -11.29
N ALA A 154 -6.13 23.25 -12.51
CA ALA A 154 -7.53 23.13 -12.89
C ALA A 154 -8.12 21.80 -12.38
N GLU A 155 -9.32 21.88 -11.80
CA GLU A 155 -10.10 20.73 -11.38
C GLU A 155 -11.00 20.25 -12.53
N VAL A 156 -10.83 18.99 -12.94
CA VAL A 156 -11.64 18.40 -14.02
C VAL A 156 -12.88 17.76 -13.42
N ARG A 157 -14.06 18.31 -13.74
CA ARG A 157 -15.36 17.71 -13.39
C ARG A 157 -15.99 17.09 -14.63
N THR A 158 -16.29 15.79 -14.57
CA THR A 158 -17.02 15.08 -15.63
C THR A 158 -18.47 14.87 -15.22
N VAL A 159 -19.41 15.34 -16.04
CA VAL A 159 -20.86 15.21 -15.83
C VAL A 159 -21.46 14.53 -17.05
N TYR A 160 -22.46 13.69 -16.82
CA TYR A 160 -23.24 13.07 -17.89
C TYR A 160 -24.54 13.84 -18.07
N VAL A 161 -24.86 14.15 -19.32
CA VAL A 161 -26.00 14.99 -19.67
C VAL A 161 -26.88 14.24 -20.66
N ASP A 162 -28.20 14.34 -20.48
CA ASP A 162 -29.18 13.82 -21.42
C ASP A 162 -29.20 14.67 -22.69
N GLN A 163 -29.12 14.03 -23.85
CA GLN A 163 -29.03 14.75 -25.13
C GLN A 163 -30.30 15.54 -25.48
N ALA A 164 -31.48 15.08 -25.06
CA ALA A 164 -32.75 15.71 -25.42
C ALA A 164 -33.15 16.82 -24.43
N THR A 165 -32.82 16.63 -23.15
CA THR A 165 -33.26 17.54 -22.07
C THR A 165 -32.15 18.42 -21.52
N GLU A 166 -30.89 18.19 -21.91
CA GLU A 166 -29.69 18.88 -21.40
C GLU A 166 -29.56 18.84 -19.86
N ALA A 167 -30.28 17.93 -19.21
CA ALA A 167 -30.28 17.77 -17.76
C ALA A 167 -29.18 16.81 -17.32
N GLU A 168 -28.57 17.10 -16.16
CA GLU A 168 -27.58 16.20 -15.55
C GLU A 168 -28.23 14.87 -15.14
N ILE A 169 -27.62 13.75 -15.54
CA ILE A 169 -28.07 12.40 -15.19
C ILE A 169 -27.18 11.81 -14.11
N GLU A 170 -27.80 11.29 -13.05
CA GLU A 170 -27.12 10.49 -12.04
C GLU A 170 -26.71 9.13 -12.59
N LYS A 171 -25.48 8.69 -12.28
CA LYS A 171 -24.92 7.40 -12.73
C LYS A 171 -25.77 6.18 -12.31
N THR A 172 -26.54 6.28 -11.24
CA THR A 172 -27.44 5.22 -10.75
C THR A 172 -28.63 4.96 -11.68
N LYS A 173 -29.03 5.96 -12.47
CA LYS A 173 -30.11 5.83 -13.46
C LYS A 173 -29.64 5.22 -14.78
N MET A 174 -28.33 5.09 -14.96
CA MET A 174 -27.74 4.50 -16.16
C MET A 174 -27.78 2.98 -16.06
N VAL A 175 -28.30 2.37 -17.12
CA VAL A 175 -28.28 0.93 -17.32
C VAL A 175 -27.29 0.57 -18.41
N TYR A 176 -26.81 -0.66 -18.37
CA TYR A 176 -25.80 -1.16 -19.27
C TYR A 176 -26.42 -2.26 -20.13
N GLY A 177 -26.36 -2.09 -21.45
CA GLY A 177 -26.74 -3.11 -22.42
C GLY A 177 -25.50 -3.69 -23.09
N MET A 178 -25.50 -4.99 -23.35
CA MET A 178 -24.49 -5.60 -24.22
C MET A 178 -24.93 -5.49 -25.67
N GLU A 179 -24.01 -5.12 -26.54
CA GLU A 179 -24.18 -5.27 -27.98
C GLU A 179 -23.94 -6.74 -28.33
N LEU A 180 -25.01 -7.46 -28.68
CA LEU A 180 -24.94 -8.87 -29.06
C LEU A 180 -24.61 -8.95 -30.56
N GLY A 181 -23.50 -9.60 -30.91
CA GLY A 181 -23.13 -9.84 -32.31
C GLY A 181 -24.13 -10.74 -33.06
N ALA A 182 -24.28 -10.56 -34.38
CA ALA A 182 -25.21 -11.28 -35.25
C ALA A 182 -25.15 -12.81 -35.05
N SER A 183 -26.29 -13.47 -34.92
CA SER A 183 -26.38 -14.93 -34.94
C SER A 183 -26.52 -15.42 -36.37
N ALA A 184 -25.63 -16.31 -36.81
CA ALA A 184 -25.86 -17.15 -37.98
C ALA A 184 -26.90 -18.23 -37.62
N ALA A 185 -28.19 -17.89 -37.64
CA ALA A 185 -29.25 -18.88 -37.61
C ALA A 185 -30.52 -18.31 -38.27
N GLU A 186 -30.68 -18.77 -39.51
CA GLU A 186 -31.91 -19.00 -40.27
C GLU A 186 -32.76 -17.77 -40.63
N ASN A 187 -32.58 -17.38 -41.90
CA ASN A 187 -33.56 -16.81 -42.81
C ASN A 187 -35.02 -17.00 -42.35
N ASP A 188 -35.56 -16.03 -41.63
CA ASP A 188 -36.96 -15.68 -41.80
C ASP A 188 -36.97 -14.44 -42.71
N GLU A 189 -37.51 -14.67 -43.90
CA GLU A 189 -37.66 -13.74 -45.01
C GLU A 189 -38.56 -12.57 -44.57
N ASP A 190 -37.97 -11.47 -44.13
CA ASP A 190 -38.56 -10.12 -44.16
C ASP A 190 -37.40 -9.11 -44.09
N GLU A 191 -36.68 -8.99 -45.21
CA GLU A 191 -35.58 -8.04 -45.40
C GLU A 191 -36.14 -6.61 -45.59
N ASP A 192 -36.16 -5.82 -44.51
CA ASP A 192 -36.06 -4.36 -44.63
C ASP A 192 -34.57 -3.97 -44.51
N GLU A 193 -33.98 -3.60 -45.65
CA GLU A 193 -32.60 -3.13 -45.78
C GLU A 193 -32.35 -1.87 -44.92
N SER A 194 -31.59 -2.00 -43.83
CA SER A 194 -30.86 -0.86 -43.27
C SER A 194 -29.57 -1.26 -42.55
N MET A 195 -28.45 -0.82 -43.15
CA MET A 195 -27.16 -0.45 -42.53
C MET A 195 -26.50 -1.47 -41.58
N ASP A 196 -25.62 -2.28 -42.18
CA ASP A 196 -24.26 -2.67 -41.73
C ASP A 196 -23.92 -2.48 -40.23
N SER A 197 -24.66 -3.16 -39.37
CA SER A 197 -24.24 -3.42 -38.00
C SER A 197 -24.54 -4.88 -37.70
N ASN A 198 -23.49 -5.66 -37.47
CA ASN A 198 -23.55 -7.08 -37.11
C ASN A 198 -24.16 -7.27 -35.70
N VAL A 199 -25.33 -6.70 -35.42
CA VAL A 199 -25.98 -6.69 -34.12
C VAL A 199 -27.24 -7.52 -34.20
N ARG A 200 -27.42 -8.48 -33.29
CA ARG A 200 -28.68 -9.23 -33.16
C ARG A 200 -29.83 -8.25 -32.99
N ILE A 201 -30.77 -8.31 -33.92
CA ILE A 201 -32.03 -7.57 -33.83
C ILE A 201 -32.89 -8.26 -32.76
N VAL A 202 -32.70 -7.84 -31.52
CA VAL A 202 -33.61 -8.20 -30.43
C VAL A 202 -34.86 -7.34 -30.57
N LYS A 203 -36.05 -7.95 -30.54
CA LYS A 203 -37.34 -7.24 -30.56
C LYS A 203 -37.32 -6.05 -29.60
N SER A 204 -37.84 -4.90 -30.03
CA SER A 204 -37.90 -3.68 -29.21
C SER A 204 -38.47 -3.98 -27.82
N GLY A 205 -37.79 -3.53 -26.76
CA GLY A 205 -38.14 -3.81 -25.37
C GLY A 205 -37.70 -5.17 -24.81
N LYS A 206 -37.08 -6.06 -25.61
CA LYS A 206 -36.55 -7.35 -25.13
C LYS A 206 -35.03 -7.38 -24.98
N ARG A 207 -34.36 -6.25 -25.18
CA ARG A 207 -32.91 -6.13 -24.93
C ARG A 207 -32.65 -6.21 -23.43
N PRO A 208 -31.77 -7.12 -22.97
CA PRO A 208 -31.42 -7.18 -21.56
C PRO A 208 -30.58 -5.96 -21.19
N PHE A 209 -31.06 -5.21 -20.21
CA PHE A 209 -30.34 -4.13 -19.56
C PHE A 209 -30.03 -4.53 -18.14
N TYR A 210 -28.83 -4.19 -17.69
CA TYR A 210 -28.32 -4.53 -16.37
C TYR A 210 -28.01 -3.25 -15.61
N THR A 211 -28.29 -3.28 -14.31
CA THR A 211 -27.85 -2.21 -13.41
C THR A 211 -26.34 -2.31 -13.16
N ALA A 212 -25.76 -1.28 -12.55
CA ALA A 212 -24.36 -1.32 -12.12
C ALA A 212 -24.10 -2.45 -11.10
N ASP A 213 -25.09 -2.73 -10.25
CA ASP A 213 -25.01 -3.78 -9.22
C ASP A 213 -25.08 -5.18 -9.84
N ASP A 214 -25.93 -5.36 -10.86
CA ASP A 214 -25.99 -6.60 -11.64
C ASP A 214 -24.62 -6.91 -12.29
N ILE A 215 -24.01 -5.94 -12.96
CA ILE A 215 -22.68 -6.11 -13.56
C ILE A 215 -21.64 -6.47 -12.51
N ARG A 216 -21.68 -5.80 -11.35
CA ARG A 216 -20.76 -6.09 -10.25
C ARG A 216 -20.94 -7.53 -9.79
N SER A 217 -22.18 -7.98 -9.60
CA SER A 217 -22.50 -9.34 -9.19
C SER A 217 -22.02 -10.40 -10.19
N PHE A 218 -22.15 -10.15 -11.49
CA PHE A 218 -21.67 -11.06 -12.53
C PHE A 218 -20.15 -11.18 -12.52
N ARG A 219 -19.44 -10.08 -12.26
CA ARG A 219 -17.97 -10.07 -12.18
C ARG A 219 -17.43 -10.74 -10.92
N THR A 220 -18.15 -10.64 -9.80
CA THR A 220 -17.73 -11.23 -8.52
C THR A 220 -18.32 -12.61 -8.28
N LEU A 221 -19.16 -13.12 -9.19
CA LEU A 221 -19.95 -14.36 -9.00
C LEU A 221 -20.78 -14.33 -7.70
N GLY A 222 -21.15 -13.14 -7.22
CA GLY A 222 -21.83 -12.95 -5.94
C GLY A 222 -20.97 -13.26 -4.71
N LEU A 223 -19.66 -13.48 -4.86
CA LEU A 223 -18.76 -13.77 -3.76
C LEU A 223 -18.20 -12.49 -3.14
N GLU A 224 -18.06 -12.49 -1.83
CA GLU A 224 -17.33 -11.45 -1.10
C GLU A 224 -15.81 -11.59 -1.33
N PRO A 225 -15.06 -10.48 -1.37
CA PRO A 225 -13.60 -10.52 -1.46
C PRO A 225 -12.98 -11.30 -0.29
N GLY A 226 -12.18 -12.30 -0.59
CA GLY A 226 -11.49 -13.10 0.42
C GLY A 226 -10.56 -14.13 -0.21
N ILE A 227 -9.67 -14.69 0.59
CA ILE A 227 -8.86 -15.85 0.19
C ILE A 227 -9.47 -17.08 0.85
N LYS A 228 -9.62 -18.17 0.08
CA LYS A 228 -10.07 -19.46 0.60
C LYS A 228 -8.99 -20.49 0.34
N LEU A 229 -8.58 -21.21 1.38
CA LEU A 229 -7.65 -22.32 1.24
C LEU A 229 -8.34 -23.44 0.45
N LEU A 230 -7.74 -23.83 -0.68
CA LEU A 230 -8.20 -24.97 -1.47
C LEU A 230 -7.42 -26.25 -1.12
N GLY A 231 -6.14 -26.09 -0.76
CA GLY A 231 -5.23 -27.17 -0.41
C GLY A 231 -3.77 -26.70 -0.46
N PHE A 232 -2.85 -27.65 -0.31
CA PHE A 232 -1.41 -27.42 -0.40
C PHE A 232 -0.87 -28.15 -1.63
N LYS A 233 0.01 -27.48 -2.38
CA LYS A 233 0.66 -28.00 -3.58
C LYS A 233 2.17 -27.87 -3.41
N ASP A 234 2.92 -28.88 -3.81
CA ASP A 234 4.38 -28.84 -3.73
C ASP A 234 4.96 -27.74 -4.61
N ARG A 235 6.01 -27.08 -4.12
CA ARG A 235 6.66 -25.95 -4.80
C ARG A 235 7.16 -26.32 -6.20
N ASP A 236 7.61 -27.56 -6.39
CA ASP A 236 8.16 -28.05 -7.66
C ASP A 236 7.11 -28.10 -8.78
N GLN A 237 5.82 -28.11 -8.42
CA GLN A 237 4.71 -28.08 -9.38
C GLN A 237 4.29 -26.66 -9.78
N LEU A 238 5.03 -25.63 -9.34
CA LEU A 238 4.82 -24.23 -9.68
C LEU A 238 5.93 -23.79 -10.64
N ALA A 239 5.62 -23.68 -11.93
CA ALA A 239 6.57 -23.23 -12.93
C ALA A 239 6.71 -21.71 -12.91
N PHE A 240 7.93 -21.20 -13.15
CA PHE A 240 8.18 -19.76 -13.21
C PHE A 240 7.45 -19.09 -14.39
N GLU A 241 7.27 -19.82 -15.48
CA GLU A 241 6.59 -19.36 -16.70
C GLU A 241 5.08 -19.14 -16.53
N ASP A 242 4.46 -19.75 -15.51
CA ASP A 242 3.04 -19.58 -15.18
C ASP A 242 2.73 -18.23 -14.49
N ASN A 243 3.74 -17.36 -14.37
CA ASN A 243 3.58 -16.07 -13.73
C ASN A 243 2.76 -15.08 -14.58
N VAL A 244 1.61 -14.66 -14.06
CA VAL A 244 0.70 -13.73 -14.76
C VAL A 244 0.87 -12.27 -14.29
N LYS A 245 1.25 -12.03 -13.03
CA LYS A 245 1.31 -10.69 -12.40
C LYS A 245 2.31 -10.66 -11.25
N HIS A 246 2.74 -9.46 -10.85
CA HIS A 246 3.56 -9.28 -9.66
C HIS A 246 2.94 -9.93 -8.42
N SER A 247 3.74 -10.71 -7.71
CA SER A 247 3.35 -11.37 -6.46
C SER A 247 3.08 -10.35 -5.35
N GLN A 248 2.18 -10.71 -4.46
CA GLN A 248 1.84 -9.92 -3.28
C GLN A 248 2.34 -10.64 -2.04
N PHE A 249 2.82 -9.88 -1.06
CA PHE A 249 3.23 -10.39 0.24
C PHE A 249 2.04 -10.36 1.19
N ILE A 250 1.69 -11.51 1.77
CA ILE A 250 0.58 -11.64 2.71
C ILE A 250 1.16 -11.66 4.13
N TYR A 251 0.59 -10.85 5.02
CA TYR A 251 0.94 -10.81 6.43
C TYR A 251 -0.34 -10.90 7.28
N PRO A 252 -0.34 -11.62 8.41
CA PRO A 252 -1.48 -11.66 9.31
C PRO A 252 -1.85 -10.25 9.79
N ASP A 253 -3.15 -9.98 9.82
CA ASP A 253 -3.70 -8.75 10.38
C ASP A 253 -4.22 -9.07 11.78
N GLU A 254 -3.31 -9.08 12.75
CA GLU A 254 -3.65 -9.16 14.16
C GLU A 254 -4.19 -7.79 14.59
N LEU A 255 -5.51 -7.72 14.74
CA LEU A 255 -6.26 -6.59 15.25
C LEU A 255 -7.02 -7.04 16.50
#